data_AF-A0A402DP94-F1
#
_entry.id   AF-A0A402DP94-F1
#
_cell.length_a   1.000
_cell.length_b   1.000
_cell.length_c   1.000
_cell.angle_alpha   90.00
_cell.angle_beta   90.00
_cell.angle_gamma   90.00
#
_symmetry.space_group_name_H-M   'P 1'
#
loop_
_entity.id
_entity.type
_entity.pdbx_description
1 polymer ?
#
loop_
_entity_poly.entity_id
_entity_poly.type
_entity_poly.pdbx_seq_one_letter_code
_entity_poly.pdbx_strand_id
1 'polypeptide(L)'
;MTGSERSARRVANPPEWSRDAATAAAAYQELCHRLGRRLIDEERVSEHGHLHWDAYRLAMEDPSLHRLLLDALRGEPDQVMALSPLFGFIEGDDPDLARAALGVLSPGSREQLVVEQRALDVALVRAAAAGDADAHEPADTWSAWAQRRACHTATDLRVLDTLAATGFSRHVRAQARERARRRRRAADG
;
A
#
# COMPACT_ATOMS: atom_id res chain seq x y z
N MET A 1 37.23 -31.33 30.95
CA MET A 1 37.62 -29.95 30.64
C MET A 1 37.85 -29.86 29.13
N THR A 2 36.80 -29.58 28.34
CA THR A 2 36.43 -28.24 27.85
C THR A 2 37.60 -27.55 27.14
N GLY A 3 37.61 -27.23 25.87
CA GLY A 3 36.62 -27.21 24.80
C GLY A 3 37.26 -26.35 23.71
N SER A 4 37.39 -26.86 22.49
CA SER A 4 37.98 -26.10 21.38
C SER A 4 37.35 -26.57 20.07
N GLU A 5 36.07 -26.24 19.91
CA GLU A 5 35.42 -26.23 18.60
C GLU A 5 35.33 -24.77 18.16
N ARG A 6 36.45 -24.26 17.65
CA ARG A 6 36.47 -23.04 16.85
C ARG A 6 35.94 -23.35 15.46
N SER A 7 34.95 -22.56 15.08
CA SER A 7 34.75 -22.05 13.71
C SER A 7 34.35 -23.06 12.64
N ALA A 8 33.06 -23.35 12.61
CA ALA A 8 32.32 -23.26 11.36
C ALA A 8 30.88 -22.83 11.68
N ARG A 9 30.67 -21.56 12.06
CA ARG A 9 29.37 -20.95 11.82
C ARG A 9 29.19 -20.97 10.31
N ARG A 10 28.47 -21.98 9.82
CA ARG A 10 27.87 -21.93 8.49
C ARG A 10 27.12 -20.61 8.45
N VAL A 11 27.59 -19.69 7.62
CA VAL A 11 26.77 -18.57 7.15
C VAL A 11 25.51 -19.24 6.62
N ALA A 12 24.40 -19.07 7.34
CA ALA A 12 23.11 -19.50 6.83
C ALA A 12 22.97 -18.83 5.46
N ASN A 13 22.71 -19.62 4.41
CA ASN A 13 22.32 -19.05 3.14
C ASN A 13 21.20 -18.03 3.41
N PRO A 14 21.27 -16.80 2.88
CA PRO A 14 20.16 -15.88 3.02
C PRO A 14 18.89 -16.57 2.52
N PRO A 15 17.74 -16.36 3.18
CA PRO A 15 16.47 -16.92 2.73
C PRO A 15 16.27 -16.57 1.25
N GLU A 16 15.69 -17.50 0.50
CA GLU A 16 15.63 -17.65 -0.96
C GLU A 16 15.10 -16.45 -1.81
N TRP A 17 15.01 -15.25 -1.23
CA TRP A 17 14.51 -14.02 -1.83
C TRP A 17 15.56 -13.18 -2.57
N SER A 18 16.74 -13.73 -2.88
CA SER A 18 17.77 -13.04 -3.66
C SER A 18 17.72 -13.28 -5.17
N ARG A 19 16.68 -13.94 -5.71
CA ARG A 19 16.61 -14.23 -7.16
C ARG A 19 16.73 -12.99 -8.04
N ASP A 20 16.41 -11.81 -7.51
CA ASP A 20 16.42 -10.53 -8.24
C ASP A 20 17.24 -9.41 -7.58
N ALA A 21 18.15 -9.69 -6.66
CA ALA A 21 18.94 -8.63 -6.02
C ALA A 21 19.74 -7.79 -7.04
N ALA A 22 20.28 -8.45 -8.08
CA ALA A 22 20.95 -7.77 -9.19
C ALA A 22 19.96 -7.00 -10.07
N THR A 23 18.79 -7.57 -10.35
CA THR A 23 17.71 -6.95 -11.12
C THR A 23 17.18 -5.69 -10.42
N ALA A 24 16.93 -5.77 -9.12
CA ALA A 24 16.45 -4.67 -8.31
C ALA A 24 17.50 -3.56 -8.14
N ALA A 25 18.78 -3.93 -7.96
CA ALA A 25 19.87 -2.96 -7.95
C ALA A 25 20.00 -2.23 -9.30
N ALA A 26 19.89 -2.95 -10.42
CA ALA A 26 19.89 -2.34 -11.75
C ALA A 26 18.66 -1.44 -11.97
N ALA A 27 17.49 -1.86 -11.50
CA ALA A 27 16.27 -1.06 -11.55
C ALA A 27 16.40 0.23 -10.73
N TYR A 28 16.98 0.16 -9.53
CA TYR A 28 17.24 1.34 -8.71
C TYR A 28 18.26 2.29 -9.37
N GLN A 29 19.34 1.76 -9.95
CA GLN A 29 20.30 2.58 -10.69
C GLN A 29 19.67 3.30 -11.88
N GLU A 30 18.85 2.59 -12.66
CA GLU A 30 18.11 3.18 -13.77
C GLU A 30 17.07 4.21 -13.27
N LEU A 31 16.45 3.97 -12.11
CA LEU A 31 15.51 4.91 -11.50
C LEU A 31 16.21 6.23 -11.16
N CYS A 32 17.34 6.14 -10.47
CA CYS A 32 18.18 7.29 -10.16
C CYS A 32 18.68 8.01 -11.44
N HIS A 33 19.05 7.24 -12.47
CA HIS A 33 19.46 7.80 -13.76
C HIS A 33 18.34 8.62 -14.41
N ARG A 34 17.11 8.10 -14.45
CA ARG A 34 15.96 8.79 -15.04
C ARG A 34 15.48 9.99 -14.24
N LEU A 35 15.55 9.92 -12.91
CA LEU A 35 15.25 11.05 -12.04
C LEU A 35 16.29 12.16 -12.19
N GLY A 36 17.56 11.78 -12.39
CA GLY A 36 18.66 12.67 -12.74
C GLY A 36 18.71 13.92 -11.85
N ARG A 37 18.59 15.10 -12.46
CA ARG A 37 18.65 16.38 -11.75
C ARG A 37 17.57 16.56 -10.68
N ARG A 38 16.38 15.99 -10.85
CA ARG A 38 15.29 16.12 -9.85
C ARG A 38 15.70 15.49 -8.52
N LEU A 39 16.36 14.34 -8.57
CA LEU A 39 16.84 13.66 -7.37
C LEU A 39 17.95 14.48 -6.68
N ILE A 40 18.91 15.00 -7.45
CA ILE A 40 19.99 15.84 -6.91
C ILE A 40 19.43 17.09 -6.21
N ASP A 41 18.47 17.77 -6.85
CA ASP A 41 17.88 18.98 -6.28
C ASP A 41 17.09 18.66 -5.00
N GLU A 42 16.42 17.50 -4.94
CA GLU A 42 15.69 17.02 -3.76
C GLU A 42 16.62 16.64 -2.60
N GLU A 43 17.67 15.86 -2.87
CA GLU A 43 18.65 15.43 -1.86
C GLU A 43 19.33 16.62 -1.18
N ARG A 44 19.49 17.75 -1.89
CA ARG A 44 20.08 18.98 -1.34
C ARG A 44 19.19 19.70 -0.33
N VAL A 45 17.87 19.50 -0.42
CA VAL A 45 16.89 20.13 0.48
C VAL A 45 16.32 19.15 1.50
N SER A 46 16.53 17.85 1.30
CA SER A 46 16.03 16.80 2.18
C SER A 46 16.75 16.78 3.52
N GLU A 47 15.99 17.01 4.59
CA GLU A 47 16.48 16.91 5.97
C GLU A 47 16.55 15.45 6.46
N HIS A 48 16.04 14.49 5.67
CA HIS A 48 15.79 13.11 6.11
C HIS A 48 17.00 12.19 5.95
N GLY A 49 18.00 12.56 5.13
CA GLY A 49 19.23 11.77 4.93
C GLY A 49 19.03 10.36 4.34
N HIS A 50 17.83 10.05 3.82
CA HIS A 50 17.48 8.74 3.28
C HIS A 50 17.38 8.80 1.75
N LEU A 51 18.52 8.65 1.06
CA LEU A 51 18.62 8.75 -0.41
C LEU A 51 17.60 7.87 -1.16
N HIS A 52 17.27 6.69 -0.64
CA HIS A 52 16.27 5.80 -1.24
C HIS A 52 14.85 6.40 -1.17
N TRP A 53 14.50 7.06 -0.06
CA TRP A 53 13.16 7.62 0.15
C TRP A 53 12.83 8.70 -0.87
N ASP A 54 13.75 9.63 -1.10
CA ASP A 54 13.55 10.74 -2.02
C ASP A 54 13.39 10.23 -3.46
N ALA A 55 14.19 9.23 -3.85
CA ALA A 55 14.03 8.55 -5.14
C ALA A 55 12.66 7.88 -5.29
N TYR A 56 12.20 7.14 -4.27
CA TYR A 56 10.89 6.47 -4.31
C TYR A 56 9.73 7.47 -4.37
N ARG A 57 9.80 8.55 -3.59
CA ARG A 57 8.77 9.60 -3.59
C ARG A 57 8.68 10.29 -4.95
N LEU A 58 9.82 10.70 -5.53
CA LEU A 58 9.84 11.32 -6.85
C LEU A 58 9.37 10.37 -7.95
N ALA A 59 9.70 9.08 -7.84
CA ALA A 59 9.24 8.06 -8.77
C ALA A 59 7.72 7.80 -8.67
N MET A 60 7.13 7.90 -7.48
CA MET A 60 5.68 7.81 -7.31
C MET A 60 4.93 8.93 -8.04
N GLU A 61 5.54 10.11 -8.19
CA GLU A 61 4.97 11.26 -8.90
C GLU A 61 5.00 11.11 -10.44
N ASP A 62 5.77 10.15 -10.97
CA ASP A 62 5.94 9.94 -12.41
C ASP A 62 5.46 8.54 -12.83
N PRO A 63 4.27 8.43 -13.46
CA PRO A 63 3.73 7.15 -13.92
C PRO A 63 4.65 6.34 -14.83
N SER A 64 5.55 6.99 -15.58
CA SER A 64 6.50 6.29 -16.45
C SER A 64 7.57 5.51 -15.67
N LEU A 65 7.73 5.80 -14.37
CA LEU A 65 8.71 5.17 -13.48
C LEU A 65 8.10 4.11 -12.57
N HIS A 66 6.77 3.98 -12.51
CA HIS A 66 6.09 3.12 -11.53
C HIS A 66 6.51 1.64 -11.60
N ARG A 67 6.65 1.08 -12.80
CA ARG A 67 7.13 -0.31 -12.97
C ARG A 67 8.58 -0.48 -12.50
N LEU A 68 9.42 0.48 -12.85
CA LEU A 68 10.83 0.49 -12.45
C LEU A 68 10.99 0.65 -10.93
N LEU A 69 10.14 1.46 -10.31
CA LEU A 69 10.07 1.59 -8.86
C LEU A 69 9.68 0.27 -8.19
N LEU A 70 8.64 -0.42 -8.69
CA LEU A 70 8.26 -1.74 -8.16
C LEU A 70 9.40 -2.76 -8.27
N ASP A 71 10.14 -2.75 -9.37
CA ASP A 71 11.30 -3.63 -9.56
C ASP A 71 12.44 -3.29 -8.58
N ALA A 72 12.70 -2.01 -8.33
CA ALA A 72 13.69 -1.56 -7.35
C ALA A 72 13.29 -1.97 -5.92
N LEU A 73 12.02 -1.79 -5.54
CA LEU A 73 11.51 -2.10 -4.21
C LEU A 73 11.61 -3.59 -3.85
N ARG A 74 11.66 -4.51 -4.82
CA ARG A 74 11.87 -5.95 -4.56
C ARG A 74 13.23 -6.23 -3.91
N GLY A 75 14.21 -5.37 -4.13
CA GLY A 75 15.54 -5.46 -3.54
C GLY A 75 15.74 -4.60 -2.31
N GLU A 76 14.71 -3.89 -1.83
CA GLU A 76 14.83 -2.99 -0.69
C GLU A 76 15.08 -3.80 0.60
N PRO A 77 16.26 -3.62 1.26
CA PRO A 77 16.59 -4.37 2.47
C PRO A 77 15.64 -4.06 3.64
N ASP A 78 15.13 -2.84 3.74
CA ASP A 78 14.12 -2.46 4.73
C ASP A 78 12.72 -2.43 4.12
N GLN A 79 11.99 -3.55 4.20
CA GLN A 79 10.64 -3.67 3.64
C GLN A 79 9.63 -2.64 4.17
N VAL A 80 9.92 -2.02 5.33
CA VAL A 80 9.08 -0.92 5.84
C VAL A 80 9.13 0.28 4.89
N MET A 81 10.27 0.54 4.25
CA MET A 81 10.44 1.63 3.27
C MET A 81 9.57 1.43 2.03
N ALA A 82 9.28 0.19 1.66
CA ALA A 82 8.44 -0.13 0.52
C ALA A 82 6.94 0.09 0.79
N LEU A 83 6.49 0.09 2.06
CA LEU A 83 5.06 0.15 2.39
C LEU A 83 4.35 1.37 1.80
N SER A 84 4.95 2.56 1.92
CA SER A 84 4.31 3.80 1.48
C SER A 84 4.05 3.83 -0.04
N PRO A 85 5.06 3.58 -0.91
CA PRO A 85 4.82 3.39 -2.34
C PRO A 85 3.78 2.31 -2.66
N LEU A 86 3.85 1.14 -1.99
CA LEU A 86 2.95 0.03 -2.26
C LEU A 86 1.50 0.36 -1.93
N PHE A 87 1.23 1.07 -0.83
CA PHE A 87 -0.12 1.58 -0.56
C PHE A 87 -0.58 2.56 -1.64
N GLY A 88 0.30 3.44 -2.13
CA GLY A 88 -0.02 4.33 -3.24
C GLY A 88 -0.47 3.58 -4.50
N PHE A 89 0.23 2.50 -4.87
CA PHE A 89 -0.15 1.66 -6.01
C PHE A 89 -1.45 0.89 -5.80
N ILE A 90 -1.66 0.35 -4.60
CA ILE A 90 -2.85 -0.45 -4.28
C ILE A 90 -4.10 0.41 -4.20
N GLU A 91 -3.98 1.61 -3.63
CA GLU A 91 -5.09 2.56 -3.51
C GLU A 91 -5.38 3.29 -4.84
N GLY A 92 -4.41 3.31 -5.77
CA GLY A 92 -4.50 3.92 -7.10
C GLY A 92 -5.29 3.09 -8.12
N ASP A 93 -5.73 3.73 -9.20
CA ASP A 93 -6.75 3.18 -10.12
C ASP A 93 -6.23 2.13 -11.13
N ASP A 94 -4.92 1.87 -11.18
CA ASP A 94 -4.33 0.88 -12.08
C ASP A 94 -4.31 -0.52 -11.43
N PRO A 95 -5.16 -1.46 -11.87
CA PRO A 95 -5.25 -2.80 -11.28
C PRO A 95 -4.00 -3.66 -11.55
N ASP A 96 -3.26 -3.38 -12.63
CA ASP A 96 -2.05 -4.14 -12.98
C ASP A 96 -0.84 -3.67 -12.16
N LEU A 97 -0.80 -2.39 -11.78
CA LEU A 97 0.15 -1.90 -10.79
C LEU A 97 -0.19 -2.40 -9.39
N ALA A 98 -1.47 -2.35 -8.98
CA ALA A 98 -1.90 -2.90 -7.70
C ALA A 98 -1.55 -4.39 -7.56
N ARG A 99 -1.79 -5.19 -8.61
CA ARG A 99 -1.40 -6.62 -8.61
C ARG A 99 0.11 -6.82 -8.53
N ALA A 100 0.89 -6.00 -9.23
CA ALA A 100 2.35 -6.10 -9.18
C ALA A 100 2.92 -5.68 -7.82
N ALA A 101 2.32 -4.70 -7.15
CA ALA A 101 2.67 -4.25 -5.82
C ALA A 101 2.56 -5.37 -4.77
N LEU A 102 1.54 -6.24 -4.87
CA LEU A 102 1.38 -7.39 -3.97
C LEU A 102 2.53 -8.41 -4.06
N GLY A 103 3.28 -8.43 -5.18
CA GLY A 103 4.41 -9.32 -5.39
C GLY A 103 5.78 -8.71 -5.04
N VAL A 104 5.82 -7.55 -4.39
CA VAL A 104 7.10 -6.87 -4.06
C VAL A 104 7.71 -7.37 -2.76
N LEU A 105 6.87 -7.64 -1.75
CA LEU A 105 7.31 -7.97 -0.40
C LEU A 105 7.60 -9.45 -0.22
N SER A 106 8.39 -9.79 0.78
CA SER A 106 8.73 -11.18 1.06
C SER A 106 7.52 -12.00 1.49
N PRO A 107 7.29 -13.18 0.90
CA PRO A 107 6.26 -14.12 1.32
C PRO A 107 6.27 -14.42 2.83
N GLY A 108 5.13 -14.22 3.49
CA GLY A 108 4.93 -14.41 4.92
C GLY A 108 5.47 -13.27 5.81
N SER A 109 6.00 -12.18 5.24
CA SER A 109 6.42 -11.03 6.03
C SER A 109 5.22 -10.30 6.62
N ARG A 110 5.45 -9.59 7.74
CA ARG A 110 4.41 -8.77 8.36
C ARG A 110 3.95 -7.67 7.41
N GLU A 111 4.88 -7.07 6.69
CA GLU A 111 4.67 -6.02 5.72
C GLU A 111 3.77 -6.52 4.59
N GLN A 112 4.02 -7.74 4.08
CA GLN A 112 3.19 -8.35 3.06
C GLN A 112 1.73 -8.49 3.54
N LEU A 113 1.52 -9.04 4.74
CA LEU A 113 0.17 -9.22 5.30
C LEU A 113 -0.57 -7.89 5.46
N VAL A 114 0.13 -6.82 5.84
CA VAL A 114 -0.44 -5.48 5.96
C VAL A 114 -0.88 -4.95 4.59
N VAL A 115 -0.04 -5.14 3.56
CA VAL A 115 -0.31 -4.72 2.19
C VAL A 115 -1.46 -5.51 1.56
N GLU A 116 -1.51 -6.82 1.78
CA GLU A 116 -2.62 -7.68 1.35
C GLU A 116 -3.94 -7.29 2.01
N GLN A 117 -3.94 -7.06 3.32
CA GLN A 117 -5.14 -6.57 4.03
C GLN A 117 -5.60 -5.22 3.47
N ARG A 118 -4.67 -4.30 3.15
CA ARG A 118 -5.04 -3.02 2.52
C ARG A 118 -5.64 -3.23 1.13
N ALA A 119 -5.15 -4.18 0.34
CA ALA A 119 -5.74 -4.46 -0.97
C ALA A 119 -7.17 -5.00 -0.87
N LEU A 120 -7.45 -5.88 0.11
CA LEU A 120 -8.80 -6.33 0.43
C LEU A 120 -9.70 -5.16 0.83
N ASP A 121 -9.22 -4.30 1.73
CA ASP A 121 -9.94 -3.10 2.16
C ASP A 121 -10.27 -2.17 0.97
N VAL A 122 -9.32 -1.97 0.05
CA VAL A 122 -9.53 -1.15 -1.15
C VAL A 122 -10.62 -1.75 -2.04
N ALA A 123 -10.61 -3.07 -2.25
CA ALA A 123 -11.63 -3.75 -3.04
C ALA A 123 -13.03 -3.57 -2.42
N LEU A 124 -13.15 -3.73 -1.09
CA LEU A 124 -14.39 -3.48 -0.35
C LEU A 124 -14.92 -2.07 -0.56
N VAL A 125 -14.04 -1.07 -0.38
CA VAL A 125 -14.41 0.35 -0.54
C VAL A 125 -14.81 0.68 -1.97
N ARG A 126 -14.13 0.10 -2.98
CA ARG A 126 -14.47 0.31 -4.39
C ARG A 126 -15.81 -0.31 -4.75
N ALA A 127 -16.09 -1.52 -4.29
CA ALA A 127 -17.39 -2.17 -4.46
C ALA A 127 -18.52 -1.33 -3.84
N ALA A 128 -18.32 -0.85 -2.61
CA ALA A 128 -19.27 0.05 -1.95
C ALA A 128 -19.46 1.40 -2.67
N ALA A 129 -18.40 1.95 -3.26
CA ALA A 129 -18.48 3.16 -4.07
C ALA A 129 -19.22 2.93 -5.41
N ALA A 130 -19.10 1.73 -5.99
CA ALA A 130 -19.84 1.32 -7.18
C ALA A 130 -21.31 0.95 -6.90
N GLY A 131 -21.68 0.75 -5.62
CA GLY A 131 -23.03 0.34 -5.23
C GLY A 131 -23.22 -1.18 -5.23
N ASP A 132 -22.13 -1.94 -5.20
CA ASP A 132 -22.09 -3.41 -5.34
C ASP A 132 -21.45 -4.07 -4.11
N ALA A 133 -21.82 -3.65 -2.90
CA ALA A 133 -21.23 -4.20 -1.68
C ALA A 133 -21.85 -5.54 -1.26
N ASP A 134 -22.90 -6.01 -1.94
CA ASP A 134 -23.73 -7.15 -1.53
C ASP A 134 -22.98 -8.50 -1.43
N ALA A 135 -21.77 -8.61 -1.99
CA ALA A 135 -20.94 -9.81 -1.94
C ALA A 135 -19.96 -9.88 -0.76
N HIS A 136 -19.91 -8.87 0.11
CA HIS A 136 -18.81 -8.72 1.08
C HIS A 136 -19.27 -8.75 2.54
N GLU A 137 -18.28 -8.95 3.44
CA GLU A 137 -18.50 -8.92 4.89
C GLU A 137 -19.20 -7.62 5.36
N PRO A 138 -19.95 -7.66 6.48
CA PRO A 138 -20.64 -6.49 7.00
C PRO A 138 -19.72 -5.28 7.22
N ALA A 139 -20.17 -4.08 6.84
CA ALA A 139 -19.30 -2.89 6.83
C ALA A 139 -18.73 -2.48 8.20
N ASP A 140 -19.27 -3.01 9.30
CA ASP A 140 -18.78 -2.78 10.65
C ASP A 140 -17.64 -3.71 11.07
N THR A 141 -17.44 -4.83 10.36
CA THR A 141 -16.25 -5.69 10.52
C THR A 141 -15.04 -5.17 9.76
N TRP A 142 -15.25 -4.26 8.81
CA TRP A 142 -14.18 -3.69 7.99
C TRP A 142 -13.15 -2.96 8.83
N SER A 143 -11.91 -2.87 8.31
CA SER A 143 -10.84 -2.14 8.97
C SER A 143 -11.21 -0.66 9.22
N ALA A 144 -10.58 -0.04 10.22
CA ALA A 144 -10.79 1.38 10.48
C ALA A 144 -10.45 2.28 9.27
N TRP A 145 -9.50 1.85 8.41
CA TRP A 145 -9.20 2.57 7.17
C TRP A 145 -10.36 2.44 6.17
N ALA A 146 -10.86 1.23 5.94
CA ALA A 146 -11.95 0.97 5.02
C ALA A 146 -13.23 1.73 5.43
N GLN A 147 -13.58 1.69 6.71
CA GLN A 147 -14.73 2.43 7.23
C GLN A 147 -14.60 3.96 7.08
N ARG A 148 -13.40 4.52 7.32
CA ARG A 148 -13.13 5.96 7.07
C ARG A 148 -13.28 6.32 5.60
N ARG A 149 -12.79 5.47 4.70
CA ARG A 149 -12.85 5.75 3.27
C ARG A 149 -14.29 5.61 2.75
N ALA A 150 -14.97 4.53 3.10
CA ALA A 150 -16.32 4.22 2.67
C ALA A 150 -17.35 5.26 3.13
N CYS A 151 -17.23 5.83 4.33
CA CYS A 151 -18.18 6.86 4.77
C CYS A 151 -18.15 8.14 3.90
N HIS A 152 -17.07 8.35 3.13
CA HIS A 152 -16.94 9.44 2.17
C HIS A 152 -17.27 9.06 0.73
N THR A 153 -17.07 7.80 0.32
CA THR A 153 -17.16 7.39 -1.08
C THR A 153 -18.34 6.48 -1.40
N ALA A 154 -18.82 5.69 -0.44
CA ALA A 154 -19.84 4.66 -0.70
C ALA A 154 -21.11 5.26 -1.29
N THR A 155 -21.67 4.61 -2.30
CA THR A 155 -22.96 4.99 -2.92
C THR A 155 -24.07 4.05 -2.50
N ASP A 156 -23.71 2.86 -2.02
CA ASP A 156 -24.58 1.87 -1.42
C ASP A 156 -25.16 2.36 -0.09
N LEU A 157 -26.49 2.43 -0.01
CA LEU A 157 -27.20 2.85 1.20
C LEU A 157 -27.06 1.83 2.34
N ARG A 158 -26.96 0.53 2.06
CA ARG A 158 -26.81 -0.52 3.09
C ARG A 158 -25.50 -0.35 3.84
N VAL A 159 -24.40 -0.15 3.11
CA VAL A 159 -23.09 0.15 3.70
C VAL A 159 -23.15 1.41 4.55
N LEU A 160 -23.73 2.49 4.03
CA LEU A 160 -23.83 3.76 4.76
C LEU A 160 -24.70 3.65 6.02
N ASP A 161 -25.78 2.88 5.98
CA ASP A 161 -26.67 2.65 7.12
C ASP A 161 -26.00 1.80 8.20
N THR A 162 -25.29 0.74 7.82
CA THR A 162 -24.47 -0.06 8.74
C THR A 162 -23.41 0.81 9.40
N LEU A 163 -22.61 1.55 8.62
CA LEU A 163 -21.58 2.46 9.17
C LEU A 163 -22.18 3.57 10.03
N ALA A 164 -23.38 4.07 9.71
CA ALA A 164 -24.10 5.04 10.51
C ALA A 164 -24.53 4.49 11.88
N ALA A 165 -24.85 3.20 11.97
CA ALA A 165 -25.25 2.55 13.20
C ALA A 165 -24.03 2.15 14.05
N THR A 166 -23.11 1.39 13.47
CA THR A 166 -22.07 0.63 14.20
C THR A 166 -20.64 1.00 13.83
N GLY A 167 -20.42 1.97 12.93
CA GLY A 167 -19.08 2.36 12.51
C GLY A 167 -18.13 2.68 13.66
N PHE A 168 -16.84 2.35 13.52
CA PHE A 168 -15.88 2.25 14.62
C PHE A 168 -15.70 3.54 15.43
N SER A 169 -15.96 4.71 14.85
CA SER A 169 -15.85 6.01 15.50
C SER A 169 -17.10 6.86 15.35
N ARG A 170 -17.30 7.79 16.29
CA ARG A 170 -18.38 8.78 16.22
C ARG A 170 -18.33 9.59 14.93
N HIS A 171 -17.13 9.94 14.46
CA HIS A 171 -16.94 10.69 13.23
C HIS A 171 -17.43 9.90 12.00
N VAL A 172 -17.02 8.63 11.87
CA VAL A 172 -17.50 7.76 10.79
C VAL A 172 -19.01 7.62 10.79
N ARG A 173 -19.61 7.35 11.97
CA ARG A 173 -21.07 7.26 12.10
C ARG A 173 -21.77 8.53 11.64
N ALA A 174 -21.25 9.70 12.02
CA ALA A 174 -21.83 10.98 11.63
C ALA A 174 -21.71 11.25 10.12
N GLN A 175 -20.55 11.01 9.52
CA GLN A 175 -20.32 11.18 8.08
C GLN A 175 -21.20 10.23 7.25
N ALA A 176 -21.29 8.97 7.65
CA ALA A 176 -22.11 7.97 6.98
C ALA A 176 -23.59 8.35 6.98
N ARG A 177 -24.12 8.83 8.13
CA ARG A 177 -25.51 9.34 8.22
C ARG A 177 -25.79 10.49 7.28
N GLU A 178 -24.89 11.47 7.25
CA GLU A 178 -25.06 12.65 6.40
C GLU A 178 -25.01 12.25 4.92
N ARG A 179 -24.07 11.39 4.54
CA ARG A 179 -23.98 10.88 3.17
C ARG A 179 -25.22 10.07 2.77
N ALA A 180 -25.72 9.18 3.64
CA ALA A 180 -26.93 8.41 3.39
C ALA A 180 -28.15 9.32 3.15
N ARG A 181 -28.30 10.38 3.95
CA ARG A 181 -29.37 11.38 3.76
C ARG A 181 -29.28 12.08 2.41
N ARG A 182 -28.07 12.48 1.99
CA ARG A 182 -27.84 13.10 0.68
C ARG A 182 -28.18 12.15 -0.47
N ARG A 183 -27.79 10.87 -0.35
CA ARG A 183 -28.07 9.84 -1.36
C ARG A 183 -29.56 9.57 -1.53
N ARG A 184 -30.32 9.47 -0.43
CA ARG A 184 -31.79 9.32 -0.49
C ARG A 184 -32.45 10.52 -1.18
N ARG A 185 -32.10 11.75 -0.77
CA ARG A 185 -32.61 12.97 -1.40
C ARG A 185 -32.35 13.06 -2.91
N ALA A 186 -31.22 12.53 -3.37
CA ALA A 186 -30.87 12.51 -4.78
C ALA A 186 -31.54 11.37 -5.58
N ALA A 187 -32.12 10.37 -4.91
CA ALA A 187 -32.88 9.30 -5.55
C ALA A 187 -34.39 9.63 -5.65
N ASP A 188 -34.89 10.50 -4.77
CA ASP A 188 -36.30 10.89 -4.69
C ASP A 188 -36.67 12.11 -5.57
N GLY A 189 -35.70 12.74 -6.24
CA GLY A 189 -35.89 13.94 -7.07
C GLY A 189 -35.37 13.74 -8.48
#